data_AF-A0A8J2XT67-F1
#
_entry.id   AF-A0A8J2XT67-F1
#
_cell.length_a   1.000
_cell.length_b   1.000
_cell.length_c   1.000
_cell.angle_alpha   90.00
_cell.angle_beta   90.00
_cell.angle_gamma   90.00
#
_symmetry.space_group_name_H-M   'P 1'
#
loop_
_entity.id
_entity.type
_entity.pdbx_description
1 polymer ?
#
loop_
_entity_poly.entity_id
_entity_poly.type
_entity_poly.pdbx_seq_one_letter_code
_entity_poly.pdbx_strand_id
1 'polypeptide(L)'
;MKICLTTIFFVFLVKLLPAQATIPVEKYLGMLRDGNYRDVFEDILKLKKSRTYTKSAILDYFEAKCLCLNGTCESAYAIFTKMFQCYSFTDDQKDFLYKEMMTCQGTQAPSSGISSTVVTIPAQIPLPTATLHGKLGIVTNCYDQSQFVDFSHMPSGDDLAKRVFDKGQKARALAVWHRILGKGYTIDTSSDRFLIVTYEGEQVQEIRNAISALHKAASFYGSYYHLSPPDKLITVIMMPDGASLRAAAKKVHLLDLPAANLGYSSLADLSLLGIGDPEHIGTIFHELFHLMIRSDIGDIPVWLDEGLACLYSTYAWRGDTLIGAATWRTTVLQRANGSQDYAMKLPGIKLLTAYSWSEFNGVEDGNICKAAVNYAMANHLMLYFQQRNWLQKIVAAFRERPDPEFGSSTTYPATRQLLEAAIGEPLDSLQSEFSAWMEKTFRIYLSSYNMQPPLYPFQTIIDVSATELATARIYGMPADSAHSYDSQLRQIDAEYRQQFAASPDLKAFYLAEENRREGIYDPFTRTDSFRRMKQLYDRLTTLAVRIRAGSFKKG
;
A
#
# COMPACT_ATOMS: atom_id res chain seq x y z
N MET A 1 -64.66 -35.80 -10.88
CA MET A 1 -64.86 -34.67 -11.79
C MET A 1 -64.19 -33.44 -11.16
N LYS A 2 -63.20 -32.86 -11.87
CA LYS A 2 -62.39 -31.65 -11.54
C LYS A 2 -61.37 -31.79 -10.39
N ILE A 3 -60.15 -31.23 -10.41
CA ILE A 3 -59.08 -30.87 -11.37
C ILE A 3 -57.95 -30.34 -10.44
N CYS A 4 -56.68 -30.61 -10.79
CA CYS A 4 -55.43 -29.90 -10.45
C CYS A 4 -55.30 -29.09 -9.14
N LEU A 5 -54.18 -29.27 -8.40
CA LEU A 5 -53.02 -28.40 -8.59
C LEU A 5 -51.72 -28.99 -8.01
N THR A 6 -50.69 -28.93 -8.84
CA THR A 6 -49.29 -29.27 -8.60
C THR A 6 -48.52 -27.97 -8.29
N THR A 7 -47.77 -27.88 -7.19
CA THR A 7 -46.66 -26.90 -6.98
C THR A 7 -45.84 -27.35 -5.76
N ILE A 8 -44.70 -28.05 -5.87
CA ILE A 8 -43.31 -27.57 -6.03
C ILE A 8 -42.95 -26.36 -5.14
N PHE A 9 -42.06 -26.51 -4.15
CA PHE A 9 -40.78 -25.78 -4.12
C PHE A 9 -39.78 -26.35 -3.10
N PHE A 10 -38.63 -26.74 -3.65
CA PHE A 10 -37.35 -26.95 -2.98
C PHE A 10 -36.93 -25.69 -2.22
N VAL A 11 -36.54 -25.79 -0.95
CA VAL A 11 -35.51 -24.90 -0.39
C VAL A 11 -34.62 -25.70 0.56
N PHE A 12 -33.65 -26.41 -0.01
CA PHE A 12 -32.37 -26.59 0.67
C PHE A 12 -31.73 -25.20 0.77
N LEU A 13 -32.00 -24.49 1.87
CA LEU A 13 -31.24 -23.31 2.25
C LEU A 13 -29.94 -23.81 2.90
N VAL A 14 -29.06 -24.38 2.08
CA VAL A 14 -27.64 -24.34 2.41
C VAL A 14 -27.29 -22.87 2.29
N LYS A 15 -27.39 -22.13 3.41
CA LYS A 15 -26.73 -20.84 3.53
C LYS A 15 -25.24 -21.15 3.38
N LEU A 16 -24.75 -21.02 2.15
CA LEU A 16 -23.33 -20.85 1.88
C LEU A 16 -22.96 -19.56 2.60
N LEU A 17 -22.55 -19.68 3.86
CA LEU A 17 -21.93 -18.58 4.58
C LEU A 17 -20.66 -18.24 3.81
N PRO A 18 -20.50 -16.99 3.34
CA PRO A 18 -19.23 -16.55 2.79
C PRO A 18 -18.14 -16.80 3.83
N ALA A 19 -17.01 -17.34 3.38
CA ALA A 19 -15.92 -17.77 4.24
C ALA A 19 -15.05 -16.61 4.76
N GLN A 20 -15.42 -15.37 4.44
CA GLN A 20 -15.01 -14.12 5.11
C GLN A 20 -16.23 -13.49 5.79
N ALA A 21 -16.01 -12.64 6.80
CA ALA A 21 -17.11 -11.97 7.50
C ALA A 21 -18.00 -11.20 6.50
N THR A 22 -19.25 -11.64 6.34
CA THR A 22 -20.20 -10.95 5.46
C THR A 22 -20.62 -9.64 6.12
N ILE A 23 -20.23 -8.53 5.51
CA ILE A 23 -20.65 -7.21 5.96
C ILE A 23 -22.05 -6.94 5.38
N PRO A 24 -23.06 -6.63 6.21
CA PRO A 24 -24.43 -6.42 5.74
C PRO A 24 -24.60 -5.01 5.15
N VAL A 25 -23.88 -4.72 4.06
CA VAL A 25 -23.79 -3.39 3.42
C VAL A 25 -25.16 -2.78 3.17
N GLU A 26 -26.08 -3.52 2.54
CA GLU A 26 -27.43 -3.03 2.22
C GLU A 26 -28.25 -2.69 3.47
N LYS A 27 -28.10 -3.48 4.54
CA LYS A 27 -28.73 -3.22 5.84
C LYS A 27 -28.21 -1.90 6.41
N TYR A 28 -26.89 -1.69 6.41
CA TYR A 28 -26.28 -0.46 6.90
C TYR A 28 -26.68 0.77 6.08
N LEU A 29 -26.72 0.66 4.75
CA LEU A 29 -27.22 1.73 3.90
C LEU A 29 -28.69 2.08 4.20
N GLY A 30 -29.54 1.08 4.42
CA GLY A 30 -30.93 1.30 4.87
C GLY A 30 -31.01 2.05 6.18
N MET A 31 -30.30 1.56 7.20
CA MET A 31 -30.28 2.16 8.53
C MET A 31 -29.71 3.59 8.54
N LEU A 32 -28.69 3.88 7.73
CA LEU A 32 -28.19 5.25 7.56
C LEU A 32 -29.23 6.17 6.92
N ARG A 33 -30.00 5.72 5.92
CA ARG A 33 -31.08 6.53 5.34
C ARG A 33 -32.18 6.84 6.36
N ASP A 34 -32.43 5.92 7.27
CA ASP A 34 -33.45 6.04 8.33
C ASP A 34 -32.97 6.85 9.54
N GLY A 35 -31.71 7.34 9.55
CA GLY A 35 -31.15 8.12 10.66
C GLY A 35 -30.62 7.27 11.83
N ASN A 36 -30.55 5.95 11.70
CA ASN A 36 -30.13 5.02 12.75
C ASN A 36 -28.59 4.90 12.86
N TYR A 37 -27.88 6.03 12.91
CA TYR A 37 -26.41 6.08 12.85
C TYR A 37 -25.74 5.37 14.03
N ARG A 38 -26.30 5.52 15.23
CA ARG A 38 -25.77 4.92 16.46
C ARG A 38 -25.81 3.39 16.40
N ASP A 39 -26.94 2.83 15.97
CA ASP A 39 -27.09 1.37 15.87
C ASP A 39 -26.15 0.76 14.83
N VAL A 40 -25.95 1.45 13.70
CA VAL A 40 -24.97 1.05 12.68
C VAL A 40 -23.56 1.08 13.27
N PHE A 41 -23.20 2.18 13.95
CA PHE A 41 -21.89 2.34 14.57
C PHE A 41 -21.62 1.26 15.63
N GLU A 42 -22.56 0.99 16.53
CA GLU A 42 -22.41 -0.03 17.58
C GLU A 42 -22.31 -1.44 16.99
N ASP A 43 -23.07 -1.76 15.94
CA ASP A 43 -22.97 -3.05 15.23
C ASP A 43 -21.60 -3.20 14.54
N ILE A 44 -21.05 -2.13 13.95
CA ILE A 44 -19.71 -2.11 13.36
C ILE A 44 -18.63 -2.37 14.41
N LEU A 45 -18.66 -1.67 15.55
CA LEU A 45 -17.70 -1.89 16.62
C LEU A 45 -17.75 -3.34 17.15
N LYS A 46 -18.97 -3.90 17.26
CA LYS A 46 -19.16 -5.30 17.63
C LYS A 46 -18.57 -6.26 16.59
N LEU A 47 -18.75 -6.00 15.30
CA LEU A 47 -18.15 -6.80 14.23
C LEU A 47 -16.62 -6.72 14.26
N LYS A 48 -16.04 -5.52 14.38
CA LYS A 48 -14.57 -5.30 14.45
C LYS A 48 -13.93 -6.05 15.63
N LYS A 49 -14.63 -6.16 16.77
CA LYS A 49 -14.13 -6.86 17.98
C LYS A 49 -14.30 -8.37 17.98
N SER A 50 -15.23 -8.91 17.20
CA SER A 50 -15.71 -10.29 17.41
C SER A 50 -15.11 -11.33 16.47
N ARG A 51 -14.39 -10.94 15.42
CA ARG A 51 -13.97 -11.88 14.35
C ARG A 51 -12.65 -11.49 13.70
N THR A 52 -12.00 -12.49 13.11
CA THR A 52 -11.01 -12.28 12.05
C THR A 52 -11.69 -11.70 10.80
N TYR A 53 -10.93 -11.01 9.95
CA TYR A 53 -11.36 -10.40 8.68
C TYR A 53 -12.31 -9.20 8.78
N THR A 54 -12.64 -8.70 9.97
CA THR A 54 -13.60 -7.60 10.15
C THR A 54 -12.97 -6.21 10.25
N LYS A 55 -11.65 -6.08 10.22
CA LYS A 55 -11.01 -4.78 10.01
C LYS A 55 -10.85 -4.56 8.51
N SER A 56 -11.68 -3.70 7.93
CA SER A 56 -11.75 -3.49 6.49
C SER A 56 -12.15 -2.08 6.13
N ALA A 57 -11.80 -1.66 4.91
CA ALA A 57 -12.14 -0.36 4.35
C ALA A 57 -13.65 -0.08 4.37
N ILE A 58 -14.48 -1.10 4.15
CA ILE A 58 -15.94 -0.96 4.15
C ILE A 58 -16.45 -0.62 5.56
N LEU A 59 -15.98 -1.33 6.58
CA LEU A 59 -16.41 -1.07 7.95
C LEU A 59 -15.87 0.27 8.45
N ASP A 60 -14.63 0.63 8.11
CA ASP A 60 -14.06 1.95 8.42
C ASP A 60 -14.84 3.09 7.71
N TYR A 61 -15.27 2.88 6.46
CA TYR A 61 -16.12 3.84 5.75
C TYR A 61 -17.43 4.09 6.49
N PHE A 62 -18.14 3.01 6.85
CA PHE A 62 -19.41 3.16 7.57
C PHE A 62 -19.22 3.76 8.96
N GLU A 63 -18.15 3.41 9.67
CA GLU A 63 -17.78 4.01 10.95
C GLU A 63 -17.57 5.52 10.82
N ALA A 64 -16.73 5.94 9.87
CA ALA A 64 -16.48 7.35 9.58
C ALA A 64 -17.77 8.08 9.18
N LYS A 65 -18.61 7.45 8.35
CA LYS A 65 -19.88 8.03 7.92
C LYS A 65 -20.87 8.21 9.07
N CYS A 66 -20.97 7.24 9.98
CA CYS A 66 -21.81 7.37 11.17
C CYS A 66 -21.35 8.54 12.07
N LEU A 67 -20.04 8.64 12.30
CA LEU A 67 -19.47 9.73 13.11
C LEU A 67 -19.69 11.10 12.44
N CYS A 68 -19.53 11.17 11.13
CA CYS A 68 -19.77 12.36 10.33
C CYS A 68 -21.22 12.83 10.43
N LEU A 69 -22.18 11.91 10.20
CA LEU A 69 -23.61 12.23 10.25
C LEU A 69 -24.11 12.58 11.66
N ASN A 70 -23.38 12.16 12.70
CA ASN A 70 -23.65 12.50 14.09
C ASN A 70 -22.91 13.77 14.58
N GLY A 71 -22.16 14.46 13.71
CA GLY A 71 -21.46 15.71 14.05
C GLY A 71 -20.09 15.55 14.73
N THR A 72 -19.58 14.31 14.86
CA THR A 72 -18.23 14.01 15.35
C THR A 72 -17.20 14.00 14.20
N CYS A 73 -17.08 15.15 13.54
CA CYS A 73 -16.36 15.27 12.26
C CYS A 73 -14.85 15.06 12.37
N GLU A 74 -14.22 15.42 13.50
CA GLU A 74 -12.79 15.23 13.72
C GLU A 74 -12.40 13.73 13.70
N SER A 75 -13.14 12.90 14.44
CA SER A 75 -12.92 11.45 14.45
C SER A 75 -13.26 10.81 13.11
N ALA A 76 -14.31 11.27 12.42
CA ALA A 76 -14.60 10.83 11.06
C ALA A 76 -13.43 11.15 10.09
N TYR A 77 -12.88 12.36 10.15
CA TYR A 77 -11.77 12.79 9.32
C TYR A 77 -10.50 11.97 9.59
N ALA A 78 -10.21 11.68 10.85
CA ALA A 78 -9.09 10.84 11.24
C ALA A 78 -9.21 9.40 10.68
N ILE A 79 -10.43 8.83 10.67
CA ILE A 79 -10.67 7.51 10.07
C ILE A 79 -10.55 7.57 8.54
N PHE A 80 -11.11 8.57 7.87
CA PHE A 80 -10.92 8.73 6.42
C PHE A 80 -9.43 8.86 6.06
N THR A 81 -8.68 9.66 6.81
CA THR A 81 -7.22 9.81 6.64
C THR A 81 -6.51 8.47 6.82
N LYS A 82 -6.85 7.71 7.87
CA LYS A 82 -6.36 6.33 8.06
C LYS A 82 -6.65 5.48 6.83
N MET A 83 -7.85 5.54 6.28
CA MET A 83 -8.23 4.69 5.15
C MET A 83 -7.28 4.88 3.96
N PHE A 84 -6.92 6.13 3.63
CA PHE A 84 -5.95 6.42 2.57
C PHE A 84 -4.55 5.85 2.85
N GLN A 85 -4.15 5.72 4.12
CA GLN A 85 -2.86 5.16 4.52
C GLN A 85 -2.85 3.63 4.53
N CYS A 86 -3.94 3.02 4.98
CA CYS A 86 -4.00 1.59 5.28
C CYS A 86 -4.55 0.73 4.14
N TYR A 87 -5.32 1.32 3.23
CA TYR A 87 -5.95 0.60 2.11
C TYR A 87 -5.47 1.12 0.76
N SER A 88 -5.53 0.24 -0.24
CA SER A 88 -5.32 0.61 -1.63
C SER A 88 -6.67 0.91 -2.28
N PHE A 89 -6.74 2.04 -2.98
CA PHE A 89 -7.94 2.50 -3.67
C PHE A 89 -7.60 2.88 -5.10
N THR A 90 -8.53 2.64 -6.02
CA THR A 90 -8.50 3.23 -7.37
C THR A 90 -8.72 4.74 -7.28
N ASP A 91 -8.39 5.48 -8.34
CA ASP A 91 -8.57 6.94 -8.33
C ASP A 91 -10.04 7.34 -8.17
N ASP A 92 -10.97 6.62 -8.80
CA ASP A 92 -12.42 6.84 -8.60
C ASP A 92 -12.85 6.61 -7.14
N GLN A 93 -12.29 5.60 -6.47
CA GLN A 93 -12.56 5.33 -5.06
C GLN A 93 -11.96 6.40 -4.15
N LYS A 94 -10.75 6.87 -4.44
CA LYS A 94 -10.12 7.99 -3.72
C LYS A 94 -10.95 9.25 -3.86
N ASP A 95 -11.39 9.58 -5.07
CA ASP A 95 -12.25 10.73 -5.36
C ASP A 95 -13.58 10.65 -4.62
N PHE A 96 -14.19 9.45 -4.57
CA PHE A 96 -15.40 9.21 -3.79
C PHE A 96 -15.17 9.43 -2.29
N LEU A 97 -14.16 8.77 -1.71
CA LEU A 97 -13.84 8.88 -0.28
C LEU A 97 -13.45 10.30 0.11
N TYR A 98 -12.74 11.01 -0.76
CA TYR A 98 -12.38 12.40 -0.56
C TYR A 98 -13.62 13.29 -0.51
N LYS A 99 -14.56 13.13 -1.45
CA LYS A 99 -15.84 13.86 -1.43
C LYS A 99 -16.62 13.57 -0.15
N GLU A 100 -16.70 12.31 0.26
CA GLU A 100 -17.34 11.91 1.51
C GLU A 100 -16.69 12.58 2.73
N MET A 101 -15.36 12.55 2.82
CA MET A 101 -14.60 13.23 3.87
C MET A 101 -14.86 14.75 3.90
N MET A 102 -14.90 15.41 2.73
CA MET A 102 -15.16 16.85 2.63
C MET A 102 -16.59 17.22 3.03
N THR A 103 -17.58 16.36 2.78
CA THR A 103 -18.97 16.62 3.24
C THR A 103 -19.08 16.69 4.76
N CYS A 104 -18.15 16.07 5.49
CA CYS A 104 -18.11 16.12 6.95
C CYS A 104 -17.59 17.45 7.51
N GLN A 105 -16.84 18.23 6.73
CA GLN A 105 -16.28 19.51 7.18
C GLN A 105 -17.27 20.68 7.06
N GLY A 106 -18.31 20.53 6.22
CA GLY A 106 -19.36 21.53 6.05
C GLY A 106 -20.34 21.49 7.21
N THR A 107 -20.13 22.35 8.21
CA THR A 107 -21.08 22.61 9.30
C THR A 107 -22.45 23.03 8.76
N GLN A 108 -23.36 22.08 8.62
CA GLN A 108 -24.72 22.05 9.18
C GLN A 108 -25.27 20.66 8.92
N ALA A 109 -25.75 19.98 9.97
CA ALA A 109 -26.58 18.79 9.79
C ALA A 109 -27.66 19.14 8.75
N PRO A 110 -27.81 18.38 7.65
CA PRO A 110 -28.80 18.71 6.65
C PRO A 110 -30.17 18.67 7.33
N SER A 111 -30.74 19.86 7.57
CA SER A 111 -32.13 20.00 7.92
C SER A 111 -32.92 19.45 6.75
N SER A 112 -33.52 18.28 6.95
CA SER A 112 -34.57 17.72 6.09
C SER A 112 -34.20 17.65 4.60
N GLY A 113 -33.44 16.64 4.23
CA GLY A 113 -33.27 16.24 2.84
C GLY A 113 -31.92 15.59 2.60
N ILE A 114 -31.79 14.31 2.95
CA ILE A 114 -30.72 13.48 2.38
C ILE A 114 -30.92 13.55 0.87
N SER A 115 -30.05 14.28 0.16
CA SER A 115 -30.02 14.23 -1.30
C SER A 115 -29.94 12.76 -1.67
N SER A 116 -30.98 12.26 -2.34
CA SER A 116 -31.16 10.90 -2.82
C SER A 116 -30.15 10.53 -3.91
N THR A 117 -28.99 11.15 -3.94
CA THR A 117 -27.78 10.59 -4.54
C THR A 117 -27.54 9.28 -3.82
N VAL A 118 -28.13 8.23 -4.40
CA VAL A 118 -27.86 6.84 -4.13
C VAL A 118 -26.36 6.75 -3.90
N VAL A 119 -25.97 6.49 -2.66
CA VAL A 119 -24.60 6.13 -2.33
C VAL A 119 -24.38 4.80 -3.02
N THR A 120 -24.01 4.86 -4.30
CA THR A 120 -23.38 3.73 -4.96
C THR A 120 -22.01 3.67 -4.31
N ILE A 121 -21.96 3.07 -3.11
CA ILE A 121 -20.73 2.41 -2.67
C ILE A 121 -20.35 1.58 -3.89
N PRO A 122 -19.18 1.80 -4.51
CA PRO A 122 -18.76 0.98 -5.63
C PRO A 122 -19.04 -0.47 -5.23
N ALA A 123 -19.76 -1.24 -6.05
CA ALA A 123 -20.08 -2.64 -5.74
C ALA A 123 -18.82 -3.47 -5.42
N GLN A 124 -17.66 -2.87 -5.65
CA GLN A 124 -16.32 -3.29 -5.29
C GLN A 124 -15.59 -2.13 -4.59
N ILE A 125 -16.01 -1.65 -3.41
CA ILE A 125 -14.96 -1.27 -2.44
C ILE A 125 -14.21 -2.57 -2.23
N PRO A 126 -12.89 -2.62 -2.45
CA PRO A 126 -12.15 -3.85 -2.21
C PRO A 126 -12.48 -4.31 -0.78
N LEU A 127 -13.26 -5.40 -0.67
CA LEU A 127 -13.07 -6.38 0.42
C LEU A 127 -11.56 -6.46 0.56
N PRO A 128 -10.96 -6.35 1.74
CA PRO A 128 -9.52 -6.15 1.93
C PRO A 128 -8.75 -7.12 1.06
N THR A 129 -8.56 -6.72 -0.18
CA THR A 129 -7.53 -7.11 -1.08
C THR A 129 -6.58 -6.03 -0.62
N ALA A 130 -5.57 -6.35 0.20
CA ALA A 130 -4.48 -7.15 -0.34
C ALA A 130 -4.58 -7.15 -1.86
N THR A 131 -4.49 -5.93 -2.40
CA THR A 131 -3.95 -5.69 -3.72
C THR A 131 -2.82 -6.68 -3.79
N LEU A 132 -2.82 -7.47 -4.85
CA LEU A 132 -1.69 -8.30 -5.14
C LEU A 132 -0.47 -7.38 -5.09
N HIS A 133 0.30 -7.40 -4.02
CA HIS A 133 1.45 -6.54 -3.93
C HIS A 133 2.56 -7.31 -4.60
N GLY A 134 2.66 -7.05 -5.89
CA GLY A 134 3.75 -7.49 -6.70
C GLY A 134 5.04 -6.89 -6.17
N LYS A 135 5.82 -7.70 -5.46
CA LYS A 135 7.11 -7.23 -4.93
C LYS A 135 8.01 -6.78 -6.05
N LEU A 136 8.65 -5.65 -5.83
CA LEU A 136 9.85 -5.34 -6.57
C LEU A 136 10.98 -6.16 -5.96
N GLY A 137 11.53 -7.07 -6.77
CA GLY A 137 12.83 -7.67 -6.52
C GLY A 137 13.94 -6.61 -6.57
N ILE A 138 15.16 -7.04 -6.89
CA ILE A 138 16.28 -6.11 -7.02
C ILE A 138 16.02 -5.20 -8.22
N VAL A 139 15.75 -3.92 -7.97
CA VAL A 139 15.72 -2.89 -9.02
C VAL A 139 17.15 -2.49 -9.33
N THR A 140 17.60 -2.69 -10.58
CA THR A 140 18.95 -2.33 -11.01
C THR A 140 19.02 -1.02 -11.77
N ASN A 141 17.92 -0.61 -12.42
CA ASN A 141 17.84 0.61 -13.21
C ASN A 141 16.54 1.38 -12.91
N CYS A 142 16.66 2.64 -12.48
CA CYS A 142 15.52 3.50 -12.18
C CYS A 142 14.84 4.08 -13.43
N TYR A 143 15.47 3.95 -14.59
CA TYR A 143 14.96 4.43 -15.87
C TYR A 143 14.24 3.33 -16.67
N ASP A 144 14.21 2.10 -16.17
CA ASP A 144 13.40 1.05 -16.78
C ASP A 144 11.92 1.43 -16.68
N GLN A 145 11.15 1.18 -17.75
CA GLN A 145 9.71 1.45 -17.73
C GLN A 145 9.07 0.65 -16.60
N SER A 146 8.54 1.36 -15.59
CA SER A 146 7.83 0.77 -14.47
C SER A 146 6.68 -0.09 -14.98
N GLN A 147 6.82 -1.40 -14.89
CA GLN A 147 5.72 -2.32 -15.13
C GLN A 147 5.02 -2.57 -13.80
N PHE A 148 3.93 -1.86 -13.55
CA PHE A 148 3.02 -2.20 -12.46
C PHE A 148 2.14 -3.37 -12.89
N VAL A 149 1.74 -4.21 -11.94
CA VAL A 149 0.83 -5.32 -12.22
C VAL A 149 -0.55 -4.74 -12.54
N ASP A 150 -1.14 -5.15 -13.65
CA ASP A 150 -2.51 -4.81 -14.00
C ASP A 150 -3.49 -5.79 -13.34
N PHE A 151 -4.36 -5.26 -12.49
CA PHE A 151 -5.39 -6.02 -11.78
C PHE A 151 -6.75 -6.01 -12.46
N SER A 152 -6.91 -5.26 -13.56
CA SER A 152 -8.19 -5.11 -14.26
C SER A 152 -8.79 -6.43 -14.75
N HIS A 153 -7.94 -7.45 -14.92
CA HIS A 153 -8.31 -8.78 -15.40
C HIS A 153 -8.47 -9.82 -14.29
N MET A 154 -8.33 -9.46 -13.01
CA MET A 154 -8.53 -10.41 -11.92
C MET A 154 -9.94 -11.02 -11.92
N PRO A 155 -10.10 -12.28 -11.48
CA PRO A 155 -11.41 -12.83 -11.18
C PRO A 155 -12.18 -11.93 -10.20
N SER A 156 -13.51 -11.91 -10.34
CA SER A 156 -14.36 -11.11 -9.46
C SER A 156 -14.17 -11.49 -7.99
N GLY A 157 -14.45 -10.55 -7.07
CA GLY A 157 -14.40 -10.82 -5.63
C GLY A 157 -15.25 -12.03 -5.22
N ASP A 158 -16.42 -12.19 -5.84
CA ASP A 158 -17.30 -13.35 -5.61
C ASP A 158 -16.67 -14.67 -6.09
N ASP A 159 -15.94 -14.66 -7.20
CA ASP A 159 -15.26 -15.85 -7.70
C ASP A 159 -14.03 -16.22 -6.86
N LEU A 160 -13.33 -15.22 -6.32
CA LEU A 160 -12.23 -15.44 -5.37
C LEU A 160 -12.77 -15.96 -4.03
N ALA A 161 -13.84 -15.38 -3.50
CA ALA A 161 -14.45 -15.81 -2.24
C ALA A 161 -14.93 -17.28 -2.28
N LYS A 162 -15.33 -17.79 -3.45
CA LYS A 162 -15.69 -19.22 -3.65
C LYS A 162 -14.50 -20.18 -3.48
N ARG A 163 -13.27 -19.67 -3.45
CA ARG A 163 -12.01 -20.41 -3.28
C ARG A 163 -11.48 -20.35 -1.84
N VAL A 164 -12.22 -19.74 -0.92
CA VAL A 164 -11.91 -19.79 0.51
C VAL A 164 -12.61 -21.01 1.12
N PHE A 165 -11.85 -21.86 1.81
CA PHE A 165 -12.32 -23.16 2.27
C PHE A 165 -12.14 -23.33 3.78
N ASP A 166 -13.14 -23.87 4.47
CA ASP A 166 -12.97 -24.31 5.85
C ASP A 166 -11.96 -25.47 5.93
N LYS A 167 -11.33 -25.67 7.09
CA LYS A 167 -10.34 -26.74 7.31
C LYS A 167 -10.84 -28.14 6.96
N GLY A 168 -12.16 -28.38 7.11
CA GLY A 168 -12.80 -29.65 6.74
C GLY A 168 -13.09 -29.83 5.25
N GLN A 169 -12.89 -28.81 4.42
CA GLN A 169 -13.28 -28.80 2.99
C GLN A 169 -12.11 -29.12 2.04
N LYS A 170 -11.07 -29.84 2.50
CA LYS A 170 -9.87 -30.16 1.70
C LYS A 170 -10.17 -30.80 0.34
N ALA A 171 -11.13 -31.74 0.28
CA ALA A 171 -11.50 -32.40 -0.98
C ALA A 171 -12.12 -31.43 -1.99
N ARG A 172 -12.95 -30.49 -1.52
CA ARG A 172 -13.53 -29.43 -2.35
C ARG A 172 -12.43 -28.47 -2.82
N ALA A 173 -11.53 -28.07 -1.92
CA ALA A 173 -10.39 -27.23 -2.24
C ALA A 173 -9.51 -27.86 -3.33
N LEU A 174 -9.16 -29.13 -3.16
CA LEU A 174 -8.38 -29.92 -4.13
C LEU A 174 -9.02 -29.92 -5.52
N ALA A 175 -10.34 -30.18 -5.60
CA ALA A 175 -11.06 -30.19 -6.87
C ALA A 175 -11.08 -28.81 -7.57
N VAL A 176 -11.19 -27.71 -6.81
CA VAL A 176 -11.15 -26.35 -7.35
C VAL A 176 -9.75 -26.02 -7.86
N TRP A 177 -8.71 -26.28 -7.08
CA TRP A 177 -7.33 -25.95 -7.46
C TRP A 177 -6.81 -26.79 -8.62
N HIS A 178 -7.18 -28.07 -8.72
CA HIS A 178 -6.89 -28.87 -9.92
C HIS A 178 -7.55 -28.31 -11.18
N ARG A 179 -8.77 -27.78 -11.08
CA ARG A 179 -9.46 -27.16 -12.22
C ARG A 179 -8.76 -25.89 -12.68
N ILE A 180 -8.29 -25.06 -11.74
CA ILE A 180 -7.61 -23.79 -12.02
C ILE A 180 -6.23 -24.02 -12.63
N LEU A 181 -5.42 -24.89 -12.02
CA LEU A 181 -4.01 -25.07 -12.38
C LEU A 181 -3.82 -26.05 -13.56
N GLY A 182 -4.71 -27.04 -13.68
CA GLY A 182 -4.64 -28.09 -14.69
C GLY A 182 -3.55 -29.13 -14.40
N LYS A 183 -3.04 -29.76 -15.47
CA LYS A 183 -1.95 -30.76 -15.41
C LYS A 183 -0.60 -30.09 -15.10
N GLY A 184 0.34 -30.88 -14.57
CA GLY A 184 1.71 -30.45 -14.27
C GLY A 184 1.91 -29.86 -12.87
N TYR A 185 0.90 -29.94 -12.01
CA TYR A 185 0.96 -29.50 -10.61
C TYR A 185 0.59 -30.64 -9.68
N THR A 186 1.27 -30.69 -8.54
CA THR A 186 0.94 -31.56 -7.41
C THR A 186 0.33 -30.72 -6.30
N ILE A 187 -0.71 -31.24 -5.64
CA ILE A 187 -1.37 -30.56 -4.51
C ILE A 187 -1.34 -31.48 -3.30
N ASP A 188 -0.55 -31.12 -2.29
CA ASP A 188 -0.51 -31.79 -1.00
C ASP A 188 -1.58 -31.22 -0.06
N THR A 189 -2.31 -32.13 0.59
CA THR A 189 -3.41 -31.82 1.53
C THR A 189 -3.17 -32.41 2.92
N SER A 190 -1.94 -32.85 3.21
CA SER A 190 -1.58 -33.50 4.47
C SER A 190 -1.64 -32.53 5.66
N SER A 191 -1.37 -31.24 5.44
CA SER A 191 -1.49 -30.19 6.45
C SER A 191 -2.96 -29.82 6.73
N ASP A 192 -3.30 -29.59 8.00
CA ASP A 192 -4.63 -29.14 8.45
C ASP A 192 -4.90 -27.65 8.16
N ARG A 193 -3.83 -26.88 7.90
CA ARG A 193 -3.86 -25.43 7.65
C ARG A 193 -3.54 -25.06 6.21
N PHE A 194 -2.68 -25.82 5.55
CA PHE A 194 -2.12 -25.47 4.26
C PHE A 194 -2.50 -26.47 3.18
N LEU A 195 -2.85 -26.00 1.99
CA LEU A 195 -2.72 -26.77 0.76
C LEU A 195 -1.41 -26.35 0.09
N ILE A 196 -0.50 -27.28 -0.15
CA ILE A 196 0.76 -26.95 -0.83
C ILE A 196 0.64 -27.34 -2.29
N VAL A 197 0.86 -26.39 -3.19
CA VAL A 197 0.89 -26.59 -4.63
C VAL A 197 2.33 -26.43 -5.12
N THR A 198 2.83 -27.42 -5.83
CA THR A 198 4.17 -27.41 -6.48
C THR A 198 4.06 -27.95 -7.90
N TYR A 199 5.16 -27.97 -8.66
CA TYR A 199 5.22 -28.75 -9.90
C TYR A 199 5.15 -30.26 -9.65
N GLU A 200 4.66 -30.97 -10.66
CA GLU A 200 4.80 -32.42 -10.73
C GLU A 200 6.29 -32.81 -10.78
N GLY A 201 6.68 -33.76 -9.93
CA GLY A 201 8.06 -34.23 -9.82
C GLY A 201 8.78 -33.82 -8.53
N GLU A 202 8.24 -32.88 -7.75
CA GLU A 202 8.90 -32.48 -6.51
C GLU A 202 8.91 -33.54 -5.42
N GLN A 203 10.00 -33.55 -4.66
CA GLN A 203 10.24 -34.58 -3.67
C GLN A 203 9.29 -34.43 -2.48
N VAL A 204 8.65 -35.53 -2.09
CA VAL A 204 7.74 -35.57 -0.94
C VAL A 204 8.39 -35.03 0.34
N GLN A 205 9.69 -35.24 0.51
CA GLN A 205 10.42 -34.74 1.67
C GLN A 205 10.53 -33.21 1.67
N GLU A 206 10.73 -32.58 0.52
CA GLU A 206 10.79 -31.12 0.38
C GLU A 206 9.45 -30.48 0.72
N ILE A 207 8.35 -31.06 0.22
CA ILE A 207 6.98 -30.63 0.55
C ILE A 207 6.75 -30.71 2.06
N ARG A 208 7.15 -31.80 2.72
CA ARG A 208 7.02 -31.94 4.19
C ARG A 208 7.86 -30.93 4.95
N ASN A 209 9.07 -30.65 4.48
CA ASN A 209 9.95 -29.64 5.08
C ASN A 209 9.31 -28.25 4.98
N ALA A 210 8.75 -27.91 3.81
CA ALA A 210 8.02 -26.66 3.61
C ALA A 210 6.81 -26.54 4.54
N ILE A 211 5.99 -27.61 4.65
CA ILE A 211 4.83 -27.64 5.58
C ILE A 211 5.28 -27.39 7.02
N SER A 212 6.33 -28.06 7.48
CA SER A 212 6.88 -27.90 8.82
C SER A 212 7.36 -26.46 9.06
N ALA A 213 8.09 -25.90 8.10
CA ALA A 213 8.60 -24.52 8.16
C ALA A 213 7.44 -23.49 8.22
N LEU A 214 6.39 -23.67 7.42
CA LEU A 214 5.21 -22.79 7.42
C LEU A 214 4.42 -22.86 8.72
N HIS A 215 4.26 -24.06 9.29
CA HIS A 215 3.64 -24.22 10.62
C HIS A 215 4.44 -23.53 11.71
N LYS A 216 5.77 -23.67 11.67
CA LYS A 216 6.66 -23.01 12.64
C LYS A 216 6.58 -21.49 12.51
N ALA A 217 6.60 -20.95 11.29
CA ALA A 217 6.45 -19.52 11.03
C ALA A 217 5.07 -18.99 11.49
N ALA A 218 3.98 -19.65 11.10
CA ALA A 218 2.63 -19.28 11.53
C ALA A 218 2.45 -19.32 13.06
N SER A 219 3.05 -20.32 13.72
CA SER A 219 3.03 -20.44 15.18
C SER A 219 3.84 -19.32 15.85
N PHE A 220 5.01 -18.98 15.29
CA PHE A 220 5.79 -17.83 15.74
C PHE A 220 4.99 -16.52 15.59
N TYR A 221 4.37 -16.27 14.44
CA TYR A 221 3.56 -15.06 14.23
C TYR A 221 2.38 -14.98 15.22
N GLY A 222 1.68 -16.10 15.44
CA GLY A 222 0.58 -16.17 16.39
C GLY A 222 1.01 -15.99 17.84
N SER A 223 2.18 -16.50 18.24
CA SER A 223 2.65 -16.43 19.63
C SER A 223 3.41 -15.14 19.95
N TYR A 224 4.32 -14.70 19.07
CA TYR A 224 5.17 -13.53 19.29
C TYR A 224 4.39 -12.23 19.12
N TYR A 225 3.54 -12.14 18.11
CA TYR A 225 2.74 -10.93 17.86
C TYR A 225 1.32 -11.02 18.44
N HIS A 226 0.91 -12.18 18.96
CA HIS A 226 -0.47 -12.45 19.36
C HIS A 226 -1.46 -12.27 18.20
N LEU A 227 -1.07 -12.67 16.98
CA LEU A 227 -1.93 -12.60 15.80
C LEU A 227 -2.93 -13.76 15.79
N SER A 228 -4.18 -13.44 15.46
CA SER A 228 -5.21 -14.43 15.15
C SER A 228 -4.99 -14.97 13.73
N PRO A 229 -4.54 -16.23 13.54
CA PRO A 229 -4.35 -16.75 12.20
C PRO A 229 -5.69 -16.92 11.47
N PRO A 230 -5.68 -16.97 10.12
CA PRO A 230 -6.80 -17.48 9.34
C PRO A 230 -7.40 -18.77 9.92
N ASP A 231 -8.72 -18.80 10.06
CA ASP A 231 -9.48 -19.98 10.50
C ASP A 231 -9.81 -20.93 9.33
N LYS A 232 -9.47 -20.51 8.11
CA LYS A 232 -9.64 -21.23 6.85
C LYS A 232 -8.33 -21.88 6.37
N LEU A 233 -8.44 -22.70 5.34
CA LEU A 233 -7.29 -23.24 4.62
C LEU A 233 -6.58 -22.13 3.83
N ILE A 234 -5.26 -22.13 3.88
CA ILE A 234 -4.40 -21.25 3.08
C ILE A 234 -3.82 -22.06 1.93
N THR A 235 -3.94 -21.57 0.70
CA THR A 235 -3.34 -22.21 -0.47
C THR A 235 -1.97 -21.61 -0.73
N VAL A 236 -0.92 -22.42 -0.61
CA VAL A 236 0.48 -22.01 -0.77
C VAL A 236 1.01 -22.60 -2.07
N ILE A 237 1.23 -21.75 -3.06
CA ILE A 237 1.69 -22.13 -4.39
C ILE A 237 3.18 -21.77 -4.51
N MET A 238 4.02 -22.76 -4.33
CA MET A 238 5.47 -22.63 -4.30
C MET A 238 6.07 -23.05 -5.64
N MET A 239 6.68 -22.09 -6.32
CA MET A 239 7.22 -22.28 -7.66
C MET A 239 8.77 -22.25 -7.62
N PRO A 240 9.45 -23.05 -8.45
CA PRO A 240 10.91 -23.13 -8.42
C PRO A 240 11.59 -21.88 -8.99
N ASP A 241 10.91 -21.12 -9.87
CA ASP A 241 11.50 -19.97 -10.54
C ASP A 241 10.46 -18.90 -10.92
N GLY A 242 10.94 -17.77 -11.46
CA GLY A 242 10.07 -16.67 -11.85
C GLY A 242 9.18 -16.99 -13.07
N ALA A 243 9.62 -17.84 -14.00
CA ALA A 243 8.85 -18.16 -15.19
C ALA A 243 7.62 -19.01 -14.84
N SER A 244 7.84 -20.00 -13.99
CA SER A 244 6.79 -20.80 -13.40
C SER A 244 5.85 -20.00 -12.50
N LEU A 245 6.38 -19.10 -11.67
CA LEU A 245 5.55 -18.17 -10.88
C LEU A 245 4.61 -17.36 -11.78
N ARG A 246 5.13 -16.77 -12.87
CA ARG A 246 4.32 -16.03 -13.83
C ARG A 246 3.24 -16.90 -14.47
N ALA A 247 3.60 -18.12 -14.90
CA ALA A 247 2.64 -19.05 -15.48
C ALA A 247 1.53 -19.45 -14.48
N ALA A 248 1.88 -19.69 -13.22
CA ALA A 248 0.92 -19.98 -12.16
C ALA A 248 0.02 -18.76 -11.86
N ALA A 249 0.60 -17.55 -11.74
CA ALA A 249 -0.16 -16.32 -11.51
C ALA A 249 -1.17 -16.05 -12.63
N LYS A 250 -0.79 -16.30 -13.89
CA LYS A 250 -1.69 -16.17 -15.03
C LYS A 250 -2.86 -17.14 -14.97
N LYS A 251 -2.65 -18.38 -14.50
CA LYS A 251 -3.73 -19.36 -14.32
C LYS A 251 -4.64 -19.05 -13.14
N VAL A 252 -4.03 -18.65 -12.02
CA VAL A 252 -4.72 -18.51 -10.73
C VAL A 252 -5.52 -17.21 -10.67
N HIS A 253 -4.91 -16.09 -11.05
CA HIS A 253 -5.51 -14.76 -10.93
C HIS A 253 -5.55 -13.97 -12.23
N LEU A 254 -5.19 -14.58 -13.38
CA LEU A 254 -5.19 -13.93 -14.70
C LEU A 254 -4.17 -12.79 -14.84
N LEU A 255 -3.13 -12.80 -14.01
CA LEU A 255 -2.15 -11.71 -13.91
C LEU A 255 -0.91 -11.93 -14.76
N ASP A 256 -0.46 -10.85 -15.38
CA ASP A 256 0.85 -10.76 -16.02
C ASP A 256 1.82 -10.09 -15.03
N LEU A 257 2.59 -10.91 -14.31
CA LEU A 257 3.53 -10.38 -13.34
C LEU A 257 4.82 -9.89 -14.02
N PRO A 258 5.34 -8.70 -13.66
CA PRO A 258 6.66 -8.24 -14.03
C PRO A 258 7.76 -9.22 -13.56
N ALA A 259 8.90 -9.19 -14.24
CA ALA A 259 10.03 -10.08 -13.92
C ALA A 259 10.60 -9.85 -12.52
N ALA A 260 10.45 -8.63 -11.97
CA ALA A 260 10.90 -8.28 -10.63
C ALA A 260 10.08 -8.98 -9.53
N ASN A 261 8.88 -9.48 -9.83
CA ASN A 261 7.98 -10.07 -8.85
C ASN A 261 8.44 -11.47 -8.43
N LEU A 262 8.75 -11.62 -7.14
CA LEU A 262 9.16 -12.89 -6.54
C LEU A 262 8.01 -13.62 -5.84
N GLY A 263 6.91 -12.94 -5.53
CA GLY A 263 5.75 -13.51 -4.87
C GLY A 263 4.69 -12.45 -4.60
N TYR A 264 3.52 -12.93 -4.17
CA TYR A 264 2.40 -12.13 -3.72
C TYR A 264 1.41 -12.99 -2.91
N SER A 265 0.49 -12.33 -2.21
CA SER A 265 -0.62 -12.95 -1.50
C SER A 265 -1.94 -12.27 -1.84
N SER A 266 -3.03 -13.03 -1.71
CA SER A 266 -4.39 -12.60 -1.94
C SER A 266 -5.25 -13.02 -0.77
N LEU A 267 -5.75 -12.04 -0.01
CA LEU A 267 -6.71 -12.31 1.07
C LEU A 267 -8.07 -12.77 0.52
N ALA A 268 -8.44 -12.34 -0.69
CA ALA A 268 -9.75 -12.64 -1.30
C ALA A 268 -10.01 -14.15 -1.47
N ASP A 269 -8.96 -14.94 -1.71
CA ASP A 269 -9.04 -16.40 -1.80
C ASP A 269 -8.07 -17.14 -0.84
N LEU A 270 -7.44 -16.41 0.09
CA LEU A 270 -6.42 -16.92 1.02
C LEU A 270 -5.35 -17.76 0.31
N SER A 271 -4.92 -17.28 -0.85
CA SER A 271 -3.82 -17.87 -1.59
C SER A 271 -2.56 -17.01 -1.48
N LEU A 272 -1.41 -17.66 -1.56
CA LEU A 272 -0.13 -17.00 -1.79
C LEU A 272 0.64 -17.75 -2.85
N LEU A 273 1.38 -17.01 -3.67
CA LEU A 273 2.26 -17.54 -4.69
C LEU A 273 3.65 -16.96 -4.45
N GLY A 274 4.69 -17.78 -4.60
CA GLY A 274 6.05 -17.25 -4.54
C GLY A 274 7.09 -18.22 -5.06
N ILE A 275 8.23 -17.66 -5.40
CA ILE A 275 9.44 -18.44 -5.68
C ILE A 275 9.97 -18.95 -4.33
N GLY A 276 10.16 -20.25 -4.21
CA GLY A 276 10.75 -20.82 -3.02
C GLY A 276 10.83 -22.34 -3.08
N ASP A 277 11.94 -22.84 -2.56
CA ASP A 277 12.14 -24.22 -2.15
C ASP A 277 12.25 -24.25 -0.61
N PRO A 278 12.38 -25.42 0.04
CA PRO A 278 12.52 -25.50 1.50
C PRO A 278 13.74 -24.77 2.08
N GLU A 279 14.81 -24.57 1.31
CA GLU A 279 16.03 -23.85 1.71
C GLU A 279 15.91 -22.33 1.50
N HIS A 280 15.03 -21.90 0.60
CA HIS A 280 14.80 -20.50 0.20
C HIS A 280 13.34 -20.04 0.41
N ILE A 281 12.66 -20.57 1.43
CA ILE A 281 11.24 -20.32 1.72
C ILE A 281 10.92 -18.91 2.23
N GLY A 282 11.92 -18.03 2.40
CA GLY A 282 11.76 -16.69 2.95
C GLY A 282 10.74 -15.81 2.20
N THR A 283 10.65 -15.94 0.87
CA THR A 283 9.61 -15.25 0.08
C THR A 283 8.21 -15.70 0.50
N ILE A 284 8.03 -16.99 0.75
CA ILE A 284 6.75 -17.58 1.20
C ILE A 284 6.42 -17.13 2.62
N PHE A 285 7.40 -17.02 3.52
CA PHE A 285 7.20 -16.48 4.87
C PHE A 285 6.71 -15.03 4.84
N HIS A 286 7.29 -14.22 3.97
CA HIS A 286 6.83 -12.85 3.76
C HIS A 286 5.35 -12.82 3.32
N GLU A 287 4.97 -13.60 2.32
CA GLU A 287 3.57 -13.62 1.86
C GLU A 287 2.60 -14.20 2.90
N LEU A 288 3.05 -15.21 3.64
CA LEU A 288 2.28 -15.78 4.74
C LEU A 288 2.04 -14.73 5.83
N PHE A 289 3.04 -13.89 6.10
CA PHE A 289 2.91 -12.81 7.08
C PHE A 289 1.78 -11.85 6.70
N HIS A 290 1.67 -11.42 5.44
CA HIS A 290 0.57 -10.57 4.99
C HIS A 290 -0.80 -11.20 5.23
N LEU A 291 -0.97 -12.49 4.88
CA LEU A 291 -2.23 -13.19 5.14
C LEU A 291 -2.54 -13.25 6.64
N MET A 292 -1.54 -13.51 7.47
CA MET A 292 -1.69 -13.58 8.93
C MET A 292 -2.04 -12.23 9.53
N ILE A 293 -1.26 -11.18 9.23
CA ILE A 293 -1.44 -9.88 9.86
C ILE A 293 -2.70 -9.19 9.38
N ARG A 294 -3.05 -9.25 8.10
CA ARG A 294 -4.25 -8.57 7.59
C ARG A 294 -5.56 -9.31 7.89
N SER A 295 -5.49 -10.59 8.23
CA SER A 295 -6.67 -11.31 8.74
C SER A 295 -7.04 -10.85 10.16
N ASP A 296 -6.13 -10.24 10.91
CA ASP A 296 -6.32 -9.80 12.30
C ASP A 296 -6.30 -8.26 12.45
N ILE A 297 -5.36 -7.61 11.78
CA ILE A 297 -5.11 -6.16 11.73
C ILE A 297 -5.24 -5.69 10.28
N GLY A 298 -6.44 -5.80 9.71
CA GLY A 298 -6.68 -5.45 8.30
C GLY A 298 -6.44 -3.98 7.94
N ASP A 299 -6.36 -3.08 8.93
CA ASP A 299 -6.04 -1.66 8.79
C ASP A 299 -4.60 -1.31 9.23
N ILE A 300 -3.66 -2.25 9.06
CA ILE A 300 -2.23 -2.02 9.28
C ILE A 300 -1.66 -1.05 8.22
N PRO A 301 -0.84 -0.05 8.59
CA PRO A 301 -0.25 0.86 7.61
C PRO A 301 0.84 0.16 6.77
N VAL A 302 0.96 0.58 5.51
CA VAL A 302 1.84 -0.05 4.50
C VAL A 302 3.28 -0.25 4.97
N TRP A 303 3.89 0.76 5.59
CA TRP A 303 5.29 0.69 6.01
C TRP A 303 5.53 -0.38 7.08
N LEU A 304 4.55 -0.63 7.95
CA LEU A 304 4.64 -1.62 9.02
C LEU A 304 4.37 -3.02 8.46
N ASP A 305 3.36 -3.14 7.61
CA ASP A 305 2.98 -4.38 6.93
C ASP A 305 4.15 -4.92 6.08
N GLU A 306 4.62 -4.13 5.12
CA GLU A 306 5.74 -4.49 4.26
C GLU A 306 7.05 -4.59 5.03
N GLY A 307 7.27 -3.72 6.02
CA GLY A 307 8.46 -3.78 6.86
C GLY A 307 8.57 -5.12 7.60
N LEU A 308 7.50 -5.54 8.27
CA LEU A 308 7.45 -6.79 9.06
C LEU A 308 7.50 -8.02 8.15
N ALA A 309 6.79 -8.01 7.03
CA ALA A 309 6.87 -9.08 6.06
C ALA A 309 8.31 -9.19 5.48
N CYS A 310 8.96 -8.06 5.16
CA CYS A 310 10.35 -8.02 4.72
C CYS A 310 11.32 -8.53 5.78
N LEU A 311 11.07 -8.24 7.07
CA LEU A 311 11.92 -8.67 8.19
C LEU A 311 12.16 -10.18 8.16
N TYR A 312 11.13 -10.96 7.81
CA TYR A 312 11.19 -12.43 7.81
C TYR A 312 11.53 -13.06 6.46
N SER A 313 11.77 -12.24 5.42
CA SER A 313 12.19 -12.72 4.11
C SER A 313 13.63 -13.23 4.06
N THR A 314 14.46 -12.80 5.03
CA THR A 314 15.78 -13.37 5.30
C THR A 314 15.87 -13.54 6.80
N TYR A 315 16.01 -14.78 7.25
CA TYR A 315 15.72 -15.12 8.63
C TYR A 315 16.74 -16.11 9.19
N ALA A 316 16.77 -16.18 10.52
CA ALA A 316 17.38 -17.26 11.27
C ALA A 316 16.43 -17.73 12.37
N TRP A 317 16.46 -19.01 12.70
CA TRP A 317 15.76 -19.53 13.87
C TRP A 317 16.68 -19.48 15.10
N ARG A 318 16.19 -18.89 16.19
CA ARG A 318 16.78 -19.01 17.52
C ARG A 318 15.77 -19.68 18.44
N GLY A 319 15.86 -21.01 18.54
CA GLY A 319 14.80 -21.81 19.13
C GLY A 319 13.51 -21.68 18.31
N ASP A 320 12.44 -21.22 18.94
CA ASP A 320 11.13 -20.99 18.32
C ASP A 320 10.90 -19.53 17.90
N THR A 321 11.91 -18.67 18.08
CA THR A 321 11.84 -17.27 17.66
C THR A 321 12.44 -17.13 16.27
N LEU A 322 11.66 -16.55 15.35
CA LEU A 322 12.15 -16.14 14.04
C LEU A 322 12.82 -14.78 14.16
N ILE A 323 14.08 -14.70 13.79
CA ILE A 323 14.89 -13.48 13.86
C ILE A 323 15.16 -13.02 12.43
N GLY A 324 14.74 -11.81 12.10
CA GLY A 324 15.07 -11.20 10.81
C GLY A 324 16.53 -10.81 10.72
N ALA A 325 17.08 -10.89 9.52
CA ALA A 325 18.46 -10.54 9.20
C ALA A 325 18.53 -9.49 8.07
N ALA A 326 19.68 -8.83 7.95
CA ALA A 326 19.93 -7.91 6.84
C ALA A 326 19.90 -8.66 5.49
N THR A 327 19.47 -7.96 4.43
CA THR A 327 19.17 -8.56 3.12
C THR A 327 19.84 -7.77 2.01
N TRP A 328 19.66 -8.20 0.76
CA TRP A 328 20.02 -7.42 -0.43
C TRP A 328 19.42 -5.99 -0.44
N ARG A 329 18.38 -5.72 0.36
CA ARG A 329 17.82 -4.38 0.55
C ARG A 329 18.83 -3.40 1.16
N THR A 330 19.83 -3.87 1.90
CA THR A 330 20.93 -3.01 2.36
C THR A 330 21.69 -2.42 1.18
N THR A 331 21.92 -3.21 0.12
CA THR A 331 22.55 -2.74 -1.11
C THR A 331 21.69 -1.71 -1.84
N VAL A 332 20.36 -1.84 -1.80
CA VAL A 332 19.45 -0.81 -2.35
C VAL A 332 19.67 0.53 -1.66
N LEU A 333 19.70 0.54 -0.32
CA LEU A 333 19.93 1.77 0.44
C LEU A 333 21.35 2.33 0.26
N GLN A 334 22.37 1.47 0.17
CA GLN A 334 23.73 1.91 -0.09
C GLN A 334 23.87 2.57 -1.47
N ARG A 335 23.23 2.00 -2.50
CA ARG A 335 23.17 2.61 -3.84
C ARG A 335 22.43 3.93 -3.83
N ALA A 336 21.26 3.99 -3.18
CA ALA A 336 20.49 5.22 -3.05
C ALA A 336 21.25 6.32 -2.29
N ASN A 337 22.03 5.93 -1.27
CA ASN A 337 22.83 6.87 -0.49
C ASN A 337 24.07 7.40 -1.24
N GLY A 338 24.61 6.62 -2.18
CA GLY A 338 25.89 6.91 -2.84
C GLY A 338 25.80 7.37 -4.29
N SER A 339 24.62 7.43 -4.90
CA SER A 339 24.45 7.63 -6.33
C SER A 339 23.61 8.87 -6.67
N GLN A 340 24.06 9.65 -7.65
CA GLN A 340 23.24 10.65 -8.33
C GLN A 340 22.18 10.01 -9.25
N ASP A 341 22.40 8.79 -9.75
CA ASP A 341 21.42 8.07 -10.58
C ASP A 341 20.23 7.55 -9.76
N TYR A 342 20.44 7.31 -8.46
CA TYR A 342 19.38 7.16 -7.46
C TYR A 342 19.18 8.50 -6.72
N ALA A 343 18.94 9.60 -7.45
CA ALA A 343 18.75 10.97 -6.92
C ALA A 343 17.60 11.16 -5.90
N MET A 344 17.04 10.10 -5.31
CA MET A 344 16.07 10.20 -4.23
C MET A 344 16.78 10.25 -2.90
N LYS A 345 16.48 11.29 -2.11
CA LYS A 345 16.83 11.30 -0.69
C LYS A 345 16.07 10.15 0.00
N LEU A 346 16.77 9.42 0.86
CA LEU A 346 16.16 8.41 1.71
C LEU A 346 15.07 9.09 2.58
N PRO A 347 13.83 8.56 2.62
CA PRO A 347 12.76 9.18 3.39
C PRO A 347 13.09 9.13 4.88
N GLY A 348 12.85 10.25 5.58
CA GLY A 348 12.80 10.24 7.04
C GLY A 348 11.61 9.42 7.56
N ILE A 349 11.65 9.01 8.82
CA ILE A 349 10.64 8.17 9.47
C ILE A 349 9.26 8.83 9.43
N LYS A 350 9.17 10.14 9.67
CA LYS A 350 7.90 10.87 9.56
C LYS A 350 7.24 10.69 8.19
N LEU A 351 8.01 10.81 7.11
CA LEU A 351 7.50 10.63 5.75
C LEU A 351 7.18 9.16 5.47
N LEU A 352 8.10 8.25 5.81
CA LEU A 352 7.92 6.81 5.60
C LEU A 352 6.64 6.28 6.27
N THR A 353 6.35 6.75 7.48
CA THR A 353 5.19 6.32 8.27
C THR A 353 3.87 7.00 7.87
N ALA A 354 3.94 8.03 7.03
CA ALA A 354 2.77 8.77 6.54
C ALA A 354 2.28 8.32 5.16
N TYR A 355 3.08 7.56 4.41
CA TYR A 355 2.74 7.12 3.06
C TYR A 355 1.46 6.29 2.98
N SER A 356 0.65 6.57 1.96
CA SER A 356 -0.33 5.64 1.40
C SER A 356 0.33 4.50 0.64
N TRP A 357 -0.45 3.46 0.33
CA TRP A 357 0.00 2.36 -0.53
C TRP A 357 0.51 2.83 -1.90
N SER A 358 -0.16 3.83 -2.50
CA SER A 358 0.20 4.37 -3.81
C SER A 358 1.57 5.07 -3.78
N GLU A 359 1.80 5.88 -2.75
CA GLU A 359 3.07 6.59 -2.57
C GLU A 359 4.20 5.64 -2.18
N PHE A 360 3.91 4.68 -1.29
CA PHE A 360 4.89 3.71 -0.82
C PHE A 360 5.37 2.80 -1.95
N ASN A 361 4.45 2.33 -2.79
CA ASN A 361 4.75 1.52 -3.98
C ASN A 361 5.24 2.33 -5.18
N GLY A 362 5.40 3.66 -5.03
CA GLY A 362 5.85 4.53 -6.11
C GLY A 362 4.90 4.60 -7.30
N VAL A 363 3.66 4.13 -7.16
CA VAL A 363 2.63 4.18 -8.21
C VAL A 363 2.27 5.63 -8.53
N GLU A 364 2.11 6.46 -7.50
CA GLU A 364 1.72 7.86 -7.64
C GLU A 364 2.70 8.67 -8.50
N ASP A 365 3.99 8.38 -8.36
CA ASP A 365 5.07 9.06 -9.09
C ASP A 365 5.57 8.24 -10.30
N GLY A 366 5.01 7.05 -10.55
CA GLY A 366 5.53 6.07 -11.51
C GLY A 366 6.98 5.62 -11.24
N ASN A 367 7.47 5.74 -10.00
CA ASN A 367 8.87 5.58 -9.63
C ASN A 367 9.13 4.27 -8.86
N ILE A 368 9.56 3.25 -9.60
CA ILE A 368 9.87 1.91 -9.11
C ILE A 368 11.08 1.88 -8.14
N CYS A 369 12.04 2.79 -8.29
CA CYS A 369 13.15 2.89 -7.35
C CYS A 369 12.72 3.49 -6.01
N LYS A 370 11.76 4.44 -6.01
CA LYS A 370 11.18 4.98 -4.76
C LYS A 370 10.58 3.85 -3.95
N ALA A 371 9.83 2.98 -4.61
CA ALA A 371 9.29 1.79 -4.00
C ALA A 371 10.40 0.88 -3.43
N ALA A 372 11.41 0.53 -4.22
CA ALA A 372 12.54 -0.27 -3.71
C ALA A 372 13.21 0.35 -2.47
N VAL A 373 13.40 1.67 -2.45
CA VAL A 373 13.93 2.41 -1.29
C VAL A 373 12.98 2.37 -0.10
N ASN A 374 11.67 2.56 -0.30
CA ASN A 374 10.67 2.54 0.76
C ASN A 374 10.59 1.17 1.45
N TYR A 375 10.55 0.08 0.67
CA TYR A 375 10.57 -1.29 1.19
C TYR A 375 11.88 -1.57 1.94
N ALA A 376 13.00 -1.10 1.41
CA ALA A 376 14.30 -1.26 2.06
C ALA A 376 14.39 -0.48 3.38
N MET A 377 13.93 0.78 3.41
CA MET A 377 13.86 1.60 4.62
C MET A 377 12.95 1.00 5.68
N ALA A 378 11.75 0.54 5.28
CA ALA A 378 10.80 -0.12 6.18
C ALA A 378 11.40 -1.40 6.79
N ASN A 379 12.09 -2.22 5.99
CA ASN A 379 12.78 -3.41 6.47
C ASN A 379 13.88 -3.09 7.50
N HIS A 380 14.70 -2.06 7.26
CA HIS A 380 15.75 -1.66 8.19
C HIS A 380 15.18 -1.04 9.48
N LEU A 381 14.06 -0.31 9.38
CA LEU A 381 13.35 0.17 10.56
C LEU A 381 12.84 -0.99 11.42
N MET A 382 12.33 -2.07 10.81
CA MET A 382 11.95 -3.28 11.56
C MET A 382 13.14 -4.00 12.18
N LEU A 383 14.30 -4.05 11.50
CA LEU A 383 15.51 -4.61 12.10
C LEU A 383 15.95 -3.81 13.33
N TYR A 384 15.84 -2.48 13.28
CA TYR A 384 16.10 -1.62 14.42
C TYR A 384 15.10 -1.88 15.56
N PHE A 385 13.80 -1.92 15.27
CA PHE A 385 12.77 -2.25 16.28
C PHE A 385 12.94 -3.66 16.87
N GLN A 386 13.42 -4.63 16.08
CA GLN A 386 13.78 -5.96 16.57
C GLN A 386 14.88 -5.87 17.63
N GLN A 387 15.95 -5.12 17.35
CA GLN A 387 17.06 -4.94 18.28
C GLN A 387 16.65 -4.20 19.58
N ARG A 388 15.66 -3.31 19.49
CA ARG A 388 15.10 -2.59 20.64
C ARG A 388 14.02 -3.38 21.40
N ASN A 389 13.65 -4.57 20.92
CA ASN A 389 12.51 -5.36 21.43
C ASN A 389 11.18 -4.58 21.43
N TRP A 390 10.95 -3.77 20.39
CA TRP A 390 9.74 -2.94 20.25
C TRP A 390 8.67 -3.54 19.34
N LEU A 391 9.01 -4.53 18.52
CA LEU A 391 8.11 -5.10 17.52
C LEU A 391 6.74 -5.52 18.09
N GLN A 392 6.73 -6.25 19.21
CA GLN A 392 5.48 -6.70 19.84
C GLN A 392 4.62 -5.52 20.31
N LYS A 393 5.23 -4.51 20.94
CA LYS A 393 4.54 -3.32 21.45
C LYS A 393 3.90 -2.53 20.33
N ILE A 394 4.63 -2.35 19.22
CA ILE A 394 4.14 -1.64 18.04
C ILE A 394 2.96 -2.39 17.44
N VAL A 395 3.09 -3.70 17.16
CA VAL A 395 1.99 -4.49 16.59
C VAL A 395 0.77 -4.51 17.52
N ALA A 396 0.97 -4.63 18.84
CA ALA A 396 -0.11 -4.55 19.81
C ALA A 396 -0.83 -3.20 19.75
N ALA A 397 -0.10 -2.07 19.68
CA ALA A 397 -0.70 -0.74 19.59
C ALA A 397 -1.58 -0.55 18.33
N PHE A 398 -1.19 -1.13 17.18
CA PHE A 398 -2.04 -1.10 15.98
C PHE A 398 -3.22 -2.07 16.07
N ARG A 399 -3.04 -3.25 16.69
CA ARG A 399 -4.15 -4.20 16.92
C ARG A 399 -5.20 -3.63 17.86
N GLU A 400 -4.74 -3.01 18.94
CA GLU A 400 -5.55 -2.52 20.07
C GLU A 400 -5.84 -1.02 19.96
N ARG A 401 -5.74 -0.48 18.75
CA ARG A 401 -6.08 0.91 18.45
C ARG A 401 -7.45 1.23 19.06
N PRO A 402 -7.55 2.24 19.94
CA PRO A 402 -8.82 2.64 20.54
C PRO A 402 -9.87 2.98 19.47
N ASP A 403 -11.07 2.44 19.65
CA ASP A 403 -12.23 2.86 18.86
C ASP A 403 -12.64 4.29 19.27
N PRO A 404 -13.16 5.09 18.34
CA PRO A 404 -13.78 6.37 18.69
C PRO A 404 -15.05 6.13 19.52
N GLU A 405 -15.42 7.09 20.35
CA GLU A 405 -16.68 7.06 21.09
C GLU A 405 -17.75 7.86 20.32
N PHE A 406 -18.93 7.26 20.15
CA PHE A 406 -20.03 7.87 19.40
C PHE A 406 -20.54 9.14 20.11
N GLY A 407 -20.46 10.29 19.44
CA GLY A 407 -20.87 11.57 20.03
C GLY A 407 -19.83 12.21 20.97
N SER A 408 -18.64 11.63 21.08
CA SER A 408 -17.54 12.15 21.89
C SER A 408 -16.62 13.04 21.06
N SER A 409 -16.02 14.06 21.70
CA SER A 409 -14.96 14.88 21.10
C SER A 409 -13.58 14.22 21.20
N THR A 410 -13.48 12.99 21.70
CA THR A 410 -12.20 12.28 21.80
C THR A 410 -11.68 11.95 20.40
N THR A 411 -10.51 12.48 20.06
CA THR A 411 -9.87 12.27 18.76
C THR A 411 -9.42 10.83 18.59
N TYR A 412 -9.78 10.24 17.45
CA TYR A 412 -9.26 8.94 17.02
C TYR A 412 -7.74 9.02 16.76
N PRO A 413 -6.91 8.15 17.35
CA PRO A 413 -5.47 8.33 17.34
C PRO A 413 -4.86 8.06 15.96
N ALA A 414 -4.04 9.00 15.49
CA ALA A 414 -3.31 8.89 14.23
C ALA A 414 -2.17 7.85 14.32
N THR A 415 -1.74 7.32 13.17
CA THR A 415 -0.62 6.37 13.03
C THR A 415 0.64 6.81 13.81
N ARG A 416 0.99 8.10 13.71
CA ARG A 416 2.11 8.69 14.45
C ARG A 416 1.95 8.55 15.97
N GLN A 417 0.79 8.94 16.49
CA GLN A 417 0.53 8.93 17.94
C GLN A 417 0.59 7.51 18.50
N LEU A 418 0.09 6.52 17.75
CA LEU A 418 0.18 5.12 18.14
C LEU A 418 1.61 4.61 18.19
N LEU A 419 2.43 4.98 17.20
CA LEU A 419 3.84 4.60 17.17
C LEU A 419 4.62 5.25 18.32
N GLU A 420 4.47 6.57 18.53
CA GLU A 420 5.13 7.31 19.62
C GLU A 420 4.72 6.74 20.99
N ALA A 421 3.43 6.44 21.19
CA ALA A 421 2.93 5.81 22.42
C ALA A 421 3.49 4.39 22.63
N ALA A 422 3.62 3.59 21.57
CA ALA A 422 4.11 2.22 21.65
C ALA A 422 5.61 2.14 22.02
N ILE A 423 6.41 3.08 21.52
CA ILE A 423 7.86 3.12 21.77
C ILE A 423 8.23 3.98 22.98
N GLY A 424 7.36 4.90 23.39
CA GLY A 424 7.57 5.80 24.53
C GLY A 424 8.43 7.02 24.23
N GLU A 425 8.62 7.36 22.95
CA GLU A 425 9.52 8.43 22.48
C GLU A 425 8.93 9.14 21.26
N PRO A 426 9.19 10.45 21.07
CA PRO A 426 8.77 11.19 19.87
C PRO A 426 9.47 10.68 18.60
N LEU A 427 8.81 10.79 17.43
CA LEU A 427 9.41 10.36 16.15
C LEU A 427 10.71 11.09 15.80
N ASP A 428 10.89 12.33 16.27
CA ASP A 428 12.12 13.09 16.02
C ASP A 428 13.33 12.46 16.75
N SER A 429 13.15 12.02 18.00
CA SER A 429 14.17 11.27 18.73
C SER A 429 14.49 9.94 18.04
N LEU A 430 13.44 9.21 17.64
CA LEU A 430 13.59 7.97 16.89
C LEU A 430 14.38 8.18 15.58
N GLN A 431 14.12 9.26 14.85
CA GLN A 431 14.84 9.59 13.61
C GLN A 431 16.34 9.74 13.87
N SER A 432 16.74 10.49 14.89
CA SER A 432 18.16 10.68 15.21
C SER A 432 18.85 9.38 15.62
N GLU A 433 18.22 8.58 16.48
CA GLU A 433 18.78 7.30 16.91
C GLU A 433 18.88 6.29 15.77
N PHE A 434 17.85 6.21 14.94
CA PHE A 434 17.82 5.33 13.79
C PHE A 434 18.88 5.71 12.74
N SER A 435 19.04 7.01 12.46
CA SER A 435 20.10 7.51 11.58
C SER A 435 21.49 7.11 12.08
N ALA A 436 21.77 7.32 13.37
CA ALA A 436 23.04 6.95 13.98
C ALA A 436 23.28 5.43 13.92
N TRP A 437 22.22 4.63 14.13
CA TRP A 437 22.28 3.18 14.01
C TRP A 437 22.54 2.72 12.57
N MET A 438 21.89 3.32 11.58
CA MET A 438 22.09 3.02 10.15
C MET A 438 23.52 3.33 9.70
N GLU A 439 24.06 4.46 10.13
CA GLU A 439 25.43 4.87 9.83
C GLU A 439 26.43 3.90 10.45
N LYS A 440 26.27 3.61 11.75
CA LYS A 440 27.15 2.70 12.49
C LYS A 440 27.13 1.27 11.92
N THR A 441 25.94 0.76 11.60
CA THR A 441 25.74 -0.65 11.27
C THR A 441 25.97 -0.94 9.79
N PHE A 442 25.54 -0.05 8.90
CA PHE A 442 25.51 -0.30 7.45
C PHE A 442 26.27 0.73 6.61
N ARG A 443 26.86 1.76 7.25
CA ARG A 443 27.53 2.89 6.57
C ARG A 443 26.59 3.66 5.65
N ILE A 444 25.32 3.75 6.03
CA ILE A 444 24.28 4.50 5.31
C ILE A 444 23.98 5.79 6.07
N TYR A 445 24.12 6.93 5.40
CA TYR A 445 23.87 8.24 5.98
C TYR A 445 22.46 8.70 5.65
N LEU A 446 21.54 8.55 6.60
CA LEU A 446 20.21 9.15 6.45
C LEU A 446 20.37 10.65 6.64
N SER A 447 20.31 11.43 5.55
CA SER A 447 20.43 12.88 5.66
C SER A 447 19.36 13.41 6.61
N SER A 448 19.75 14.08 7.70
CA SER A 448 18.83 14.75 8.63
C SER A 448 18.17 15.99 8.02
N TYR A 449 18.22 16.15 6.70
CA TYR A 449 17.54 17.23 6.02
C TYR A 449 16.04 17.02 6.19
N ASN A 450 15.49 17.70 7.21
CA ASN A 450 14.24 18.42 7.04
C ASN A 450 14.31 19.01 5.64
N MET A 451 13.51 18.49 4.72
CA MET A 451 13.37 19.11 3.41
C MET A 451 12.82 20.50 3.68
N GLN A 452 13.69 21.51 3.79
CA GLN A 452 13.41 22.72 3.04
C GLN A 452 13.14 22.24 1.62
N PRO A 453 11.93 22.52 1.08
CA PRO A 453 11.58 22.04 -0.24
C PRO A 453 12.71 22.48 -1.16
N PRO A 454 13.33 21.53 -1.85
CA PRO A 454 14.35 21.91 -2.80
C PRO A 454 13.59 22.75 -3.85
N LEU A 455 14.14 23.90 -4.28
CA LEU A 455 13.58 24.82 -5.30
C LEU A 455 13.45 24.13 -6.69
N TYR A 456 12.98 22.89 -6.73
CA TYR A 456 13.51 21.83 -7.58
C TYR A 456 12.77 21.50 -8.85
N PRO A 457 11.57 22.01 -9.19
CA PRO A 457 11.13 21.85 -10.55
C PRO A 457 12.03 22.63 -11.52
N PHE A 458 12.56 23.80 -11.10
CA PHE A 458 13.25 24.72 -12.00
C PHE A 458 14.77 24.62 -11.96
N GLN A 459 15.39 24.49 -10.78
CA GLN A 459 16.86 24.39 -10.70
C GLN A 459 17.36 23.16 -11.46
N THR A 460 16.67 22.02 -11.33
CA THR A 460 16.98 20.79 -12.08
C THR A 460 16.79 20.96 -13.58
N ILE A 461 15.77 21.71 -14.04
CA ILE A 461 15.59 21.99 -15.47
C ILE A 461 16.67 22.94 -15.99
N ILE A 462 17.08 23.94 -15.21
CA ILE A 462 18.18 24.85 -15.57
C ILE A 462 19.51 24.10 -15.62
N ASP A 463 19.77 23.22 -14.65
CA ASP A 463 21.00 22.43 -14.58
C ASP A 463 21.05 21.36 -15.69
N VAL A 464 19.93 20.70 -15.99
CA VAL A 464 19.79 19.80 -17.15
C VAL A 464 19.95 20.58 -18.45
N SER A 465 19.32 21.75 -18.59
CA SER A 465 19.44 22.58 -19.79
C SER A 465 20.85 23.14 -19.98
N ALA A 466 21.55 23.49 -18.89
CA ALA A 466 22.93 23.96 -18.92
C ALA A 466 23.91 22.83 -19.28
N THR A 467 23.66 21.62 -18.77
CA THR A 467 24.41 20.41 -19.14
C THR A 467 24.18 20.05 -20.60
N GLU A 468 22.92 20.06 -21.06
CA GLU A 468 22.55 19.84 -22.46
C GLU A 468 23.10 20.92 -23.40
N LEU A 469 23.17 22.18 -22.98
CA LEU A 469 23.84 23.27 -23.72
C LEU A 469 25.36 23.08 -23.79
N ALA A 470 25.99 22.62 -22.72
CA ALA A 470 27.41 22.28 -22.71
C ALA A 470 27.70 21.11 -23.66
N THR A 471 26.84 20.08 -23.64
CA THR A 471 26.89 18.95 -24.57
C THR A 471 26.65 19.40 -26.02
N ALA A 472 25.67 20.26 -26.29
CA ALA A 472 25.41 20.77 -27.64
C ALA A 472 26.54 21.65 -28.19
N ARG A 473 27.26 22.40 -27.33
CA ARG A 473 28.49 23.13 -27.71
C ARG A 473 29.62 22.18 -28.09
N ILE A 474 29.75 21.06 -27.37
CA ILE A 474 30.74 20.01 -27.68
C ILE A 474 30.42 19.34 -29.03
N TYR A 475 29.14 19.20 -29.40
CA TYR A 475 28.70 18.59 -30.66
C TYR A 475 28.45 19.58 -31.82
N GLY A 476 29.00 20.80 -31.77
CA GLY A 476 29.10 21.68 -32.95
C GLY A 476 27.92 22.63 -33.19
N MET A 477 27.12 22.95 -32.16
CA MET A 477 26.09 23.99 -32.28
C MET A 477 26.72 25.39 -32.52
N PRO A 478 26.22 26.19 -33.49
CA PRO A 478 26.76 27.53 -33.76
C PRO A 478 26.73 28.44 -32.52
N ALA A 479 27.80 29.18 -32.27
CA ALA A 479 27.99 29.98 -31.06
C ALA A 479 26.85 31.00 -30.82
N ASP A 480 26.35 31.62 -31.89
CA ASP A 480 25.27 32.62 -31.81
C ASP A 480 23.95 32.00 -31.33
N SER A 481 23.66 30.76 -31.75
CA SER A 481 22.48 30.02 -31.27
C SER A 481 22.65 29.66 -29.79
N ALA A 482 23.82 29.19 -29.37
CA ALA A 482 24.06 28.81 -27.97
C ALA A 482 24.03 30.00 -27.00
N HIS A 483 24.38 31.20 -27.46
CA HIS A 483 24.28 32.43 -26.68
C HIS A 483 22.82 32.89 -26.53
N SER A 484 22.03 32.80 -27.61
CA SER A 484 20.59 33.10 -27.59
C SER A 484 19.82 32.20 -26.60
N TYR A 485 20.14 30.91 -26.54
CA TYR A 485 19.51 29.96 -25.60
C TYR A 485 19.88 30.20 -24.14
N ASP A 486 21.17 30.45 -23.84
CA ASP A 486 21.59 30.79 -22.47
C ASP A 486 20.91 32.08 -21.99
N SER A 487 20.75 33.06 -22.88
CA SER A 487 20.01 34.30 -22.60
C SER A 487 18.53 34.04 -22.31
N GLN A 488 17.85 33.21 -23.11
CA GLN A 488 16.44 32.84 -22.88
C GLN A 488 16.23 32.06 -21.57
N LEU A 489 17.15 31.15 -21.21
CA LEU A 489 17.08 30.41 -19.95
C LEU A 489 17.27 31.33 -18.74
N ARG A 490 18.25 32.23 -18.80
CA ARG A 490 18.47 33.24 -17.75
C ARG A 490 17.29 34.19 -17.62
N GLN A 491 16.66 34.57 -18.74
CA GLN A 491 15.47 35.41 -18.71
C GLN A 491 14.29 34.70 -18.05
N ILE A 492 14.04 33.43 -18.40
CA ILE A 492 12.95 32.65 -17.78
C ILE A 492 13.19 32.41 -16.28
N ASP A 493 14.43 32.14 -15.87
CA ASP A 493 14.79 32.03 -14.45
C ASP A 493 14.58 33.36 -13.69
N ALA A 494 14.98 34.48 -14.28
CA ALA A 494 14.76 35.80 -13.70
C ALA A 494 13.26 36.14 -13.57
N GLU A 495 12.46 35.87 -14.61
CA GLU A 495 11.00 36.04 -14.59
C GLU A 495 10.34 35.17 -13.50
N TYR A 496 10.79 33.92 -13.35
CA TYR A 496 10.32 33.02 -12.30
C TYR A 496 10.66 33.53 -10.90
N ARG A 497 11.93 33.89 -10.65
CA ARG A 497 12.38 34.41 -9.35
C ARG A 497 11.63 35.68 -8.98
N GLN A 498 11.39 36.57 -9.94
CA GLN A 498 10.62 37.78 -9.75
C GLN A 498 9.16 37.48 -9.40
N GLN A 499 8.50 36.56 -10.12
CA GLN A 499 7.10 36.17 -9.85
C GLN A 499 6.95 35.43 -8.51
N PHE A 500 7.89 34.57 -8.15
CA PHE A 500 7.90 33.87 -6.87
C PHE A 500 8.15 34.83 -5.69
N ALA A 501 9.07 35.79 -5.85
CA ALA A 501 9.31 36.80 -4.83
C ALA A 501 8.10 37.71 -4.60
N ALA A 502 7.39 38.04 -5.68
CA ALA A 502 6.25 38.97 -5.71
C ALA A 502 4.89 38.34 -5.39
N SER A 503 4.80 37.01 -5.19
CA SER A 503 3.53 36.32 -4.92
C SER A 503 3.49 35.76 -3.48
N PRO A 504 2.85 36.49 -2.54
CA PRO A 504 2.57 35.99 -1.19
C PRO A 504 1.79 34.68 -1.22
N ASP A 505 0.87 34.51 -2.17
CA ASP A 505 0.04 33.30 -2.32
C ASP A 505 0.86 32.05 -2.67
N LEU A 506 1.92 32.18 -3.48
CA LEU A 506 2.83 31.07 -3.79
C LEU A 506 3.69 30.68 -2.58
N LYS A 507 4.14 31.67 -1.80
CA LYS A 507 4.83 31.42 -0.53
C LYS A 507 3.88 30.76 0.48
N ALA A 508 2.64 31.24 0.57
CA ALA A 508 1.59 30.65 1.39
C ALA A 508 1.22 29.24 0.93
N PHE A 509 1.18 28.96 -0.38
CA PHE A 509 1.00 27.61 -0.93
C PHE A 509 2.15 26.68 -0.56
N TYR A 510 3.40 27.15 -0.62
CA TYR A 510 4.56 26.36 -0.18
C TYR A 510 4.54 26.10 1.33
N LEU A 511 4.19 27.11 2.15
CA LEU A 511 3.95 26.94 3.58
C LEU A 511 2.74 26.03 3.87
N ALA A 512 1.70 26.07 3.04
CA ALA A 512 0.53 25.20 3.14
C ALA A 512 0.85 23.75 2.74
N GLU A 513 1.77 23.53 1.79
CA GLU A 513 2.34 22.20 1.50
C GLU A 513 3.27 21.70 2.61
N GLU A 514 3.97 22.61 3.29
CA GLU A 514 4.72 22.30 4.51
C GLU A 514 3.74 21.90 5.64
N ASN A 515 2.64 22.64 5.83
CA ASN A 515 1.56 22.29 6.77
C ASN A 515 0.77 21.03 6.35
N ARG A 516 0.68 20.73 5.05
CA ARG A 516 0.11 19.49 4.51
C ARG A 516 0.95 18.28 4.93
N ARG A 517 2.28 18.43 4.94
CA ARG A 517 3.23 17.42 5.49
C ARG A 517 3.14 17.31 7.01
N GLU A 518 2.59 18.31 7.69
CA GLU A 518 2.27 18.30 9.12
C GLU A 518 0.82 17.85 9.44
N GLY A 519 0.02 17.50 8.43
CA GLY A 519 -1.31 16.92 8.60
C GLY A 519 -2.48 17.90 8.78
N ILE A 520 -2.29 19.19 8.44
CA ILE A 520 -3.38 20.19 8.44
C ILE A 520 -3.66 20.58 6.97
N TYR A 521 -4.87 20.31 6.47
CA TYR A 521 -5.27 20.57 5.08
C TYR A 521 -6.21 21.78 4.96
N ASP A 522 -5.90 22.72 4.07
CA ASP A 522 -6.81 23.77 3.57
C ASP A 522 -6.73 23.83 2.02
N PRO A 523 -7.84 23.61 1.29
CA PRO A 523 -7.84 23.55 -0.18
C PRO A 523 -7.95 24.91 -0.91
N PHE A 524 -8.00 26.05 -0.23
CA PHE A 524 -8.15 27.32 -0.93
C PHE A 524 -6.80 27.84 -1.46
N THR A 525 -6.52 27.60 -2.75
CA THR A 525 -6.16 28.65 -3.74
C THR A 525 -5.63 28.07 -5.05
N ARG A 526 -6.50 27.88 -6.05
CA ARG A 526 -6.07 27.95 -7.47
C ARG A 526 -6.07 29.41 -7.90
N THR A 527 -5.04 30.16 -7.50
CA THR A 527 -4.83 31.55 -7.91
C THR A 527 -4.30 31.63 -9.35
N ASP A 528 -4.48 32.78 -10.01
CA ASP A 528 -3.90 33.05 -11.32
C ASP A 528 -2.35 32.92 -11.32
N SER A 529 -1.72 33.12 -10.17
CA SER A 529 -0.29 32.90 -9.94
C SER A 529 0.13 31.45 -10.23
N PHE A 530 -0.67 30.46 -9.82
CA PHE A 530 -0.41 29.05 -10.11
C PHE A 530 -0.53 28.74 -11.61
N ARG A 531 -1.52 29.33 -12.28
CA ARG A 531 -1.72 29.16 -13.74
C ARG A 531 -0.54 29.73 -14.54
N ARG A 532 -0.02 30.89 -14.14
CA ARG A 532 1.17 31.51 -14.76
C ARG A 532 2.44 30.70 -14.55
N MET A 533 2.62 30.12 -13.37
CA MET A 533 3.76 29.24 -13.07
C MET A 533 3.74 27.95 -13.88
N LYS A 534 2.56 27.33 -14.05
CA LYS A 534 2.40 26.18 -14.94
C LYS A 534 2.75 26.53 -16.39
N GLN A 535 2.33 27.71 -16.88
CA GLN A 535 2.69 28.17 -18.22
C GLN A 535 4.20 28.40 -18.40
N LEU A 536 4.91 28.90 -17.39
CA LEU A 536 6.37 29.03 -17.41
C LEU A 536 7.06 27.66 -17.43
N TYR A 537 6.56 26.70 -16.66
CA TYR A 537 7.05 25.32 -16.66
C TYR A 537 6.88 24.65 -18.03
N ASP A 538 5.67 24.72 -18.61
CA ASP A 538 5.38 24.13 -19.93
C ASP A 538 6.25 24.74 -21.05
N ARG A 539 6.55 26.05 -20.97
CA ARG A 539 7.47 26.74 -21.89
C ARG A 539 8.90 26.21 -21.80
N LEU A 540 9.40 25.95 -20.59
CA LEU A 540 10.73 25.38 -20.37
C LEU A 540 10.84 23.95 -20.86
N THR A 541 9.86 23.10 -20.55
CA THR A 541 9.83 21.72 -21.03
C THR A 541 9.82 21.67 -22.56
N THR A 542 9.04 22.55 -23.19
CA THR A 542 9.01 22.69 -24.66
C THR A 542 10.37 23.11 -25.23
N LEU A 543 11.07 24.02 -24.56
CA LEU A 543 12.41 24.48 -24.98
C LEU A 543 13.44 23.36 -24.89
N ALA A 544 13.47 22.61 -23.78
CA ALA A 544 14.38 21.48 -23.57
C ALA A 544 14.14 20.36 -24.62
N VAL A 545 12.89 20.05 -24.94
CA VAL A 545 12.56 19.07 -25.99
C VAL A 545 13.05 19.51 -27.37
N ARG A 546 12.96 20.81 -27.70
CA ARG A 546 13.48 21.34 -28.98
C ARG A 546 15.01 21.25 -29.07
N ILE A 547 15.71 21.49 -27.96
CA ILE A 547 17.17 21.34 -27.88
C ILE A 547 17.55 19.88 -28.16
N ARG A 548 16.88 18.91 -27.53
CA ARG A 548 17.14 17.47 -27.75
C ARG A 548 16.86 17.01 -29.18
N ALA A 549 15.83 17.56 -29.82
CA ALA A 549 15.39 17.10 -31.14
C ALA A 549 16.25 17.64 -32.31
N GLY A 550 17.25 18.51 -32.06
CA GLY A 550 18.07 19.12 -33.11
C GLY A 550 17.28 19.87 -34.19
N SER A 551 16.01 20.16 -33.93
CA SER A 551 15.04 20.58 -34.94
C SER A 551 15.00 22.10 -35.01
N PHE A 552 15.82 22.69 -35.87
CA PHE A 552 15.77 24.14 -36.13
C PHE A 552 15.47 24.43 -37.61
N LYS A 553 14.25 24.90 -37.87
CA LYS A 553 14.01 25.79 -39.02
C LYS A 553 14.25 27.22 -38.56
N LYS A 554 15.12 27.95 -39.26
CA LYS A 554 15.29 29.40 -39.08
C LYS A 554 13.93 30.07 -39.25
N GLY A 555 13.46 30.74 -38.20
CA GLY A 555 12.32 31.66 -38.19
C GLY A 555 12.79 32.97 -37.62
#